data_AF-A0A2T3NRB6-F1
#
_entry.id   AF-A0A2T3NRB6-F1
#
_cell.length_a   1.000
_cell.length_b   1.000
_cell.length_c   1.000
_cell.angle_alpha   90.00
_cell.angle_beta   90.00
_cell.angle_gamma   90.00
#
_symmetry.space_group_name_H-M   'P 1'
#
loop_
_entity.id
_entity.type
_entity.pdbx_description
1 polymer ?
#
loop_
_entity_poly.entity_id
_entity_poly.type
_entity_poly.pdbx_seq_one_letter_code
_entity_poly.pdbx_strand_id
1 'polypeptide(L)'
;MKGKLSLLMGAALLAGCVQAPMAPSINANGAIKWANGISEEMHISASGSTLTFASPQNFLSPAGITIFSRIDSARNGNCEHYYSEQAVKTRMQICDSGEVTLIVEGQVINVGALARYVY
;
A
#
# COMPACT_ATOMS: atom_id res chain seq x y z
N MET A 1 12.59 -3.82 -68.04
CA MET A 1 13.34 -3.41 -66.82
C MET A 1 12.84 -2.03 -66.39
N LYS A 2 12.85 -1.77 -65.06
CA LYS A 2 12.45 -0.56 -64.33
C LYS A 2 10.92 -0.42 -64.15
N GLY A 3 10.32 -0.42 -62.96
CA GLY A 3 10.78 -0.46 -61.57
C GLY A 3 9.58 0.02 -60.73
N LYS A 4 8.97 -0.88 -59.95
CA LYS A 4 7.69 -0.64 -59.26
C LYS A 4 7.86 0.38 -58.13
N LEU A 5 6.98 1.39 -58.11
CA LEU A 5 6.91 2.44 -57.10
C LEU A 5 6.48 1.82 -55.75
N SER A 6 7.37 1.86 -54.76
CA SER A 6 7.06 1.49 -53.38
C SER A 6 6.40 2.66 -52.67
N LEU A 7 5.29 2.42 -51.98
CA LEU A 7 4.75 3.34 -50.99
C LEU A 7 4.35 2.52 -49.75
N LEU A 8 5.30 2.43 -48.82
CA LEU A 8 5.11 1.89 -47.48
C LEU A 8 4.38 2.95 -46.65
N MET A 9 3.10 2.71 -46.36
CA MET A 9 2.32 3.52 -45.43
C MET A 9 2.29 2.79 -44.10
N GLY A 10 3.28 3.07 -43.25
CA GLY A 10 3.37 2.56 -41.89
C GLY A 10 2.38 3.28 -40.99
N ALA A 11 1.34 2.57 -40.57
CA ALA A 11 0.42 3.03 -39.53
C ALA A 11 1.05 2.80 -38.15
N ALA A 12 1.68 3.83 -37.59
CA ALA A 12 2.07 3.85 -36.19
C ALA A 12 0.83 4.20 -35.34
N LEU A 13 0.07 3.18 -34.94
CA LEU A 13 -0.98 3.36 -33.95
C LEU A 13 -0.34 3.38 -32.56
N LEU A 14 -0.57 4.51 -31.91
CA LEU A 14 -0.18 4.86 -30.55
C LEU A 14 -0.54 3.73 -29.58
N ALA A 15 0.46 2.97 -29.15
CA ALA A 15 0.36 2.19 -27.93
C ALA A 15 0.25 3.19 -26.76
N GLY A 16 -0.97 3.57 -26.42
CA GLY A 16 -1.25 4.20 -25.15
C GLY A 16 -0.75 3.24 -24.07
N CYS A 17 0.35 3.59 -23.40
CA CYS A 17 0.78 2.89 -22.21
C CYS A 17 -0.31 3.09 -21.17
N VAL A 18 -1.27 2.17 -21.12
CA VAL A 18 -2.08 1.95 -19.93
C VAL A 18 -1.05 1.58 -18.87
N GLN A 19 -0.68 2.54 -18.03
CA GLN A 19 0.13 2.29 -16.86
C GLN A 19 -0.68 1.30 -16.03
N ALA A 20 -0.28 0.03 -16.08
CA ALA A 20 -0.81 -1.00 -15.21
C ALA A 20 -0.74 -0.45 -13.78
N PRO A 21 -1.76 -0.68 -12.93
CA PRO A 21 -1.70 -0.25 -11.55
C PRO A 21 -0.37 -0.74 -10.97
N MET A 22 0.49 0.20 -10.57
CA MET A 22 1.81 -0.12 -10.03
C MET A 22 1.59 -1.16 -8.94
N ALA A 23 2.20 -2.33 -9.14
CA ALA A 23 2.16 -3.43 -8.19
C ALA A 23 2.51 -2.87 -6.80
N PRO A 24 1.84 -3.34 -5.73
CA PRO A 24 2.14 -2.88 -4.38
C PRO A 24 3.65 -3.02 -4.13
N SER A 25 4.30 -1.92 -3.76
CA SER A 25 5.73 -1.91 -3.43
C SER A 25 6.02 -2.60 -2.10
N ILE A 26 4.97 -2.83 -1.29
CA ILE A 26 5.08 -3.37 0.06
C ILE A 26 4.82 -4.88 0.02
N ASN A 27 5.90 -5.66 0.08
CA ASN A 27 5.86 -7.11 0.28
C ASN A 27 6.40 -7.46 1.67
N ALA A 28 5.54 -7.35 2.68
CA ALA A 28 5.88 -7.65 4.07
C ALA A 28 4.71 -8.33 4.79
N ASN A 29 4.54 -9.64 4.61
CA ASN A 29 3.86 -10.44 5.63
C ASN A 29 4.82 -10.51 6.82
N GLY A 30 4.48 -9.84 7.93
CA GLY A 30 5.46 -9.46 8.94
C GLY A 30 4.83 -8.81 10.16
N ALA A 31 5.56 -7.87 10.74
CA ALA A 31 5.11 -7.03 11.83
C ALA A 31 5.50 -5.56 11.58
N ILE A 32 4.86 -4.63 12.28
CA ILE A 32 5.38 -3.28 12.44
C ILE A 32 6.11 -3.23 13.76
N LYS A 33 7.38 -2.82 13.72
CA LYS A 33 8.12 -2.48 14.93
C LYS A 33 7.97 -0.98 15.18
N TRP A 34 7.20 -0.64 16.20
CA TRP A 34 6.93 0.73 16.60
C TRP A 34 8.11 1.31 17.41
N ALA A 35 8.28 2.63 17.35
CA ALA A 35 9.31 3.35 18.10
C ALA A 35 9.10 3.29 19.62
N ASN A 36 7.87 3.02 20.07
CA ASN A 36 7.56 2.76 21.48
C ASN A 36 8.04 1.38 21.98
N GLY A 37 8.68 0.58 21.13
CA GLY A 37 9.22 -0.74 21.47
C GLY A 37 8.25 -1.90 21.27
N ILE A 38 6.99 -1.63 20.91
CA ILE A 38 5.99 -2.66 20.64
C ILE A 38 6.15 -3.17 19.20
N SER A 39 6.03 -4.49 19.01
CA SER A 39 5.94 -5.11 17.70
C SER A 39 4.53 -5.62 17.49
N GLU A 40 3.91 -5.25 16.38
CA GLU A 40 2.52 -5.59 16.06
C GLU A 40 2.48 -6.43 14.78
N GLU A 41 2.07 -7.69 14.90
CA GLU A 41 1.94 -8.58 13.75
C GLU A 41 0.85 -8.11 12.80
N MET A 42 1.11 -8.24 11.51
CA MET A 42 0.15 -7.85 10.49
C MET A 42 0.23 -8.74 9.25
N HIS A 43 -0.89 -8.79 8.54
CA HIS A 43 -1.00 -9.41 7.25
C HIS A 43 -1.23 -8.36 6.17
N ILE A 44 -0.48 -8.44 5.08
CA ILE A 44 -0.67 -7.59 3.90
C ILE A 44 -1.29 -8.46 2.81
N SER A 45 -2.41 -8.02 2.23
CA SER A 45 -3.02 -8.74 1.12
C SER A 45 -2.07 -8.84 -0.08
N ALA A 46 -2.26 -9.84 -0.94
CA ALA A 46 -1.41 -10.04 -2.12
C ALA A 46 -1.36 -8.80 -3.05
N SER A 47 -2.43 -8.00 -3.09
CA SER A 47 -2.53 -6.73 -3.83
C SER A 47 -1.98 -5.51 -3.06
N GLY A 48 -1.57 -5.70 -1.80
CA GLY A 48 -1.15 -4.64 -0.87
C GLY A 48 -2.26 -3.63 -0.55
N SER A 49 -3.51 -3.93 -0.93
CA SER A 49 -4.64 -3.01 -0.78
C SER A 49 -5.20 -2.99 0.63
N THR A 50 -4.86 -3.98 1.45
CA THR A 50 -5.32 -4.11 2.83
C THR A 50 -4.18 -4.54 3.75
N LEU A 51 -4.18 -3.97 4.95
CA LEU A 51 -3.38 -4.40 6.09
C LEU A 51 -4.32 -4.86 7.18
N THR A 52 -4.03 -6.00 7.80
CA THR A 52 -4.88 -6.60 8.82
C THR A 52 -4.07 -6.87 10.07
N PHE A 53 -4.58 -6.42 11.21
CA PHE A 53 -3.96 -6.55 12.53
C PHE A 53 -4.87 -7.35 13.47
N ALA A 54 -4.26 -8.20 14.30
CA ALA A 54 -4.96 -8.74 15.46
C ALA A 54 -5.15 -7.62 16.48
N SER A 55 -6.37 -7.47 17.01
CA SER A 55 -6.71 -6.44 17.99
C SER A 55 -7.58 -7.03 19.10
N PRO A 56 -7.56 -6.47 20.31
CA PRO A 56 -8.43 -6.93 21.38
C PRO A 56 -9.90 -6.84 20.96
N GLN A 57 -10.65 -7.94 21.13
CA GLN A 57 -12.08 -7.93 20.90
C GLN A 57 -12.77 -6.91 21.81
N ASN A 58 -13.62 -6.09 21.22
CA ASN A 58 -14.48 -5.16 21.96
C ASN A 58 -15.83 -5.01 21.25
N PHE A 59 -16.75 -4.23 21.83
CA PHE A 59 -18.08 -4.04 21.26
C PHE A 59 -18.07 -3.46 19.83
N LEU A 60 -17.05 -2.66 19.49
CA LEU A 60 -16.89 -2.03 18.17
C LEU A 60 -16.10 -2.90 17.18
N SER A 61 -15.30 -3.85 17.67
CA SER A 61 -14.55 -4.84 16.88
C SER A 61 -14.75 -6.25 17.46
N PRO A 62 -15.93 -6.87 17.24
CA PRO A 62 -16.25 -8.17 17.80
C PRO A 62 -15.40 -9.29 17.20
N ALA A 63 -14.88 -9.10 15.99
CA ALA A 63 -13.93 -10.03 15.37
C ALA A 63 -12.51 -9.95 15.99
N GLY A 64 -12.18 -8.85 16.68
CA GLY A 64 -10.83 -8.62 17.20
C GLY A 64 -9.81 -8.43 16.08
N ILE A 65 -10.24 -7.82 14.97
CA ILE A 65 -9.40 -7.59 13.80
C ILE A 65 -9.52 -6.13 13.41
N THR A 66 -8.40 -5.44 13.21
CA THR A 66 -8.38 -4.09 12.65
C THR A 66 -7.94 -4.15 11.20
N ILE A 67 -8.70 -3.50 10.31
CA ILE A 67 -8.40 -3.47 8.86
C ILE A 67 -8.07 -2.04 8.46
N PHE A 68 -6.97 -1.91 7.71
CA PHE A 68 -6.57 -0.69 7.03
C PHE A 68 -6.65 -0.91 5.53
N SER A 69 -7.43 -0.08 4.85
CA SER A 69 -7.63 -0.14 3.41
C SER A 69 -6.87 0.98 2.71
N ARG A 70 -6.20 0.65 1.60
CA ARG A 70 -5.37 1.60 0.84
C ARG A 70 -6.24 2.67 0.20
N ILE A 71 -5.72 3.89 0.18
CA ILE A 71 -6.30 5.04 -0.50
C ILE A 71 -5.54 5.22 -1.82
N ASP A 72 -6.05 4.65 -2.91
CA ASP A 72 -5.34 4.66 -4.20
C ASP A 72 -5.12 6.08 -4.75
N SER A 73 -6.01 7.03 -4.43
CA SER A 73 -5.91 8.44 -4.85
C SER A 73 -4.95 9.29 -4.03
N ALA A 74 -4.38 8.75 -2.94
CA ALA A 74 -3.53 9.50 -2.03
C ALA A 74 -2.05 9.11 -2.10
N ARG A 75 -1.63 8.34 -3.12
CA ARG A 75 -0.20 8.04 -3.32
C ARG A 75 0.58 9.35 -3.48
N ASN A 76 1.47 9.62 -2.53
CA ASN A 76 2.34 10.78 -2.54
C ASN A 76 3.79 10.31 -2.63
N GLY A 77 4.38 10.40 -3.84
CA GLY A 77 5.71 9.88 -4.10
C GLY A 77 5.79 8.37 -3.84
N ASN A 78 6.74 7.98 -2.98
CA ASN A 78 7.06 6.58 -2.68
C ASN A 78 6.33 6.06 -1.42
N CYS A 79 5.21 6.67 -1.04
CA CYS A 79 4.45 6.30 0.15
C CYS A 79 2.99 5.96 -0.21
N GLU A 80 2.54 4.84 0.33
CA GLU A 80 1.15 4.39 0.29
C GLU A 80 0.42 4.85 1.56
N HIS A 81 -0.84 5.26 1.40
CA HIS A 81 -1.69 5.72 2.49
C HIS A 81 -2.86 4.76 2.67
N TYR A 82 -3.22 4.52 3.92
CA TYR A 82 -4.30 3.64 4.32
C TYR A 82 -5.21 4.34 5.33
N TYR A 83 -6.49 3.99 5.34
CA TYR A 83 -7.46 4.42 6.35
C TYR A 83 -7.97 3.22 7.14
N SER A 84 -8.25 3.40 8.43
CA SER A 84 -8.89 2.37 9.24
C SER A 84 -10.37 2.24 8.85
N GLU A 85 -10.82 1.01 8.61
CA GLU A 85 -12.24 0.72 8.36
C GLU A 85 -13.11 0.83 9.62
N GLN A 86 -12.48 0.88 10.81
CA GLN A 86 -13.17 0.85 12.11
C GLN A 86 -13.03 2.15 12.90
N ALA A 87 -11.94 2.88 12.70
CA ALA A 87 -11.65 4.13 13.42
C ALA A 87 -11.58 5.31 12.46
N VAL A 88 -12.64 6.12 12.44
CA VAL A 88 -12.71 7.33 11.61
C VAL A 88 -11.51 8.24 11.92
N LYS A 89 -10.94 8.86 10.88
CA LYS A 89 -9.73 9.71 10.94
C LYS A 89 -8.45 9.02 11.44
N THR A 90 -8.43 7.69 11.55
CA THR A 90 -7.18 6.95 11.75
C THR A 90 -6.60 6.55 10.40
N ARG A 91 -5.35 6.89 10.16
CA ARG A 91 -4.63 6.63 8.92
C ARG A 91 -3.25 6.07 9.20
N MET A 92 -2.76 5.26 8.26
CA MET A 92 -1.40 4.75 8.27
C MET A 92 -0.74 5.12 6.96
N GLN A 93 0.52 5.54 7.02
CA GLN A 93 1.37 5.77 5.86
C GLN A 93 2.51 4.77 5.91
N ILE A 94 2.78 4.11 4.79
CA ILE A 94 3.89 3.19 4.64
C ILE A 94 4.67 3.57 3.39
N CYS A 95 5.97 3.82 3.55
CA CYS A 95 6.85 4.16 2.44
C CYS A 95 7.64 2.96 1.94
N ASP A 96 8.16 3.02 0.72
CA ASP A 96 8.97 1.95 0.10
C ASP A 96 10.23 1.61 0.91
N SER A 97 10.73 2.55 1.71
CA SER A 97 11.82 2.34 2.68
C SER A 97 11.45 1.39 3.82
N GLY A 98 10.16 1.07 3.98
CA GLY A 98 9.59 0.36 5.11
C GLY A 98 9.26 1.26 6.30
N GLU A 99 9.43 2.59 6.19
CA GLU A 99 8.99 3.52 7.24
C GLU A 99 7.46 3.49 7.38
N VAL A 100 6.98 3.47 8.61
CA VAL A 100 5.56 3.48 8.94
C VAL A 100 5.24 4.68 9.83
N THR A 101 4.18 5.40 9.51
CA THR A 101 3.64 6.50 10.33
C THR A 101 2.17 6.24 10.63
N LEU A 102 1.80 6.29 11.91
CA LEU A 102 0.42 6.20 12.38
C LEU A 102 -0.11 7.59 12.71
N ILE A 103 -1.23 7.95 12.10
CA ILE A 103 -1.83 9.27 12.18
C ILE A 103 -3.25 9.14 12.71
N VAL A 104 -3.58 9.90 13.75
CA VAL A 104 -4.94 9.98 14.31
C VAL A 104 -5.34 11.45 14.35
N GLU A 105 -6.50 11.76 13.78
CA GLU A 105 -7.03 13.13 13.69
C GLU A 105 -6.06 14.16 13.08
N GLY A 106 -5.21 13.71 12.15
CA GLY A 106 -4.22 14.56 11.48
C GLY A 106 -2.92 14.77 12.26
N GLN A 107 -2.77 14.13 13.43
CA GLN A 107 -1.54 14.17 14.22
C GLN A 107 -0.80 12.83 14.15
N VAL A 108 0.52 12.87 14.04
CA VAL A 108 1.36 11.68 14.13
C VAL A 108 1.39 11.22 15.59
N ILE A 109 0.84 10.03 15.86
CA ILE A 109 0.80 9.46 17.21
C ILE A 109 1.85 8.35 17.41
N ASN A 110 2.34 7.75 16.32
CA ASN A 110 3.39 6.75 16.39
C ASN A 110 4.14 6.67 15.05
N VAL A 111 5.39 6.21 15.12
CA VAL A 111 6.24 5.91 13.96
C VAL A 111 6.90 4.56 14.15
N GLY A 112 7.26 3.89 13.07
CA GLY A 112 7.84 2.57 13.13
C GLY A 112 8.44 2.15 11.80
N ALA A 113 8.79 0.87 11.70
CA ALA A 113 9.26 0.28 10.47
C ALA A 113 8.68 -1.11 10.27
N LEU A 114 8.51 -1.49 9.00
CA LEU A 114 8.19 -2.85 8.62
C LEU A 114 9.31 -3.79 9.06
N ALA A 115 8.95 -4.82 9.81
CA ALA A 115 9.80 -5.94 10.15
C ALA A 115 9.34 -7.17 9.38
N ARG A 116 10.25 -7.80 8.63
CA ARG A 116 10.00 -9.14 8.08
C ARG A 116 10.16 -10.18 9.19
N TYR A 117 9.37 -11.25 9.15
CA TYR A 117 9.65 -12.42 9.97
C TYR A 117 11.04 -12.95 9.62
N VAL A 118 11.93 -13.03 10.61
CA VAL A 118 13.19 -13.74 10.49
C VAL A 118 12.93 -15.10 11.14
N TYR A 119 12.66 -16.11 10.31
CA TYR A 119 12.56 -17.51 10.74
C TYR A 119 13.95 -18.13 10.83
#